data_AF-A0A395GND8-F1
#
_entry.id   AF-A0A395GND8-F1
#
_cell.length_a   1.000
_cell.length_b   1.000
_cell.length_c   1.000
_cell.angle_alpha   90.00
_cell.angle_beta   90.00
_cell.angle_gamma   90.00
#
_symmetry.space_group_name_H-M   'P 1'
#
loop_
_entity.id
_entity.type
_entity.pdbx_description
1 polymer ?
#
loop_
_entity_poly.entity_id
_entity_poly.type
_entity_poly.pdbx_seq_one_letter_code
_entity_poly.pdbx_strand_id
1 'polypeptide(L)'
;MNTLRPEHSRITTSHHRQEDQLTLKSFTSDVEEAVNNIQPSRSNYEQVEVFAFHFEDDTTGVEALESELLDVFKRIYNYRTTSFVIPSIQPRPHLNHKMINWSFPRAHSKSLRIYVFSGYGASASITGPGWWIGGQADRYGRLVRPQINIKDMLDPCNDLDGDVLYLFDCGSAGPAAMRDGPEALTAGGWEPTSNTNRYFTRVLIDTLKDIQGQPVTVAQIFAAGACPLHIPKLGRPSITLQPLNRTISSPSPPIPSREKVLLSIILSGEASPPNVAEWYQCLTYLLDVDVKIEAIFRPCRLLLSVLVEVWTMLPLNQNYVLIGRVTSHNTFGQTVPYRAASMIR
;
A
#
# COMPACT_ATOMS: atom_id res chain seq x y z
N MET A 1 -2.05 16.90 0.32
CA MET A 1 -0.88 16.30 -0.35
C MET A 1 0.06 15.56 0.62
N ASN A 2 -0.31 15.31 1.89
CA ASN A 2 0.60 14.74 2.91
C ASN A 2 0.46 13.23 3.18
N THR A 3 -0.44 12.49 2.53
CA THR A 3 -0.78 11.13 2.99
C THR A 3 -0.46 10.07 1.93
N LEU A 4 0.83 9.81 1.68
CA LEU A 4 1.25 8.53 1.05
C LEU A 4 1.36 7.41 2.10
N ARG A 5 1.30 7.76 3.38
CA ARG A 5 1.09 6.86 4.51
C ARG A 5 -0.01 7.44 5.39
N PRO A 6 -0.78 6.62 6.13
CA PRO A 6 -1.75 7.11 7.09
C PRO A 6 -1.02 7.91 8.19
N GLU A 7 -1.49 9.12 8.53
CA GLU A 7 -1.11 9.72 9.81
C GLU A 7 -1.78 8.90 10.92
N HIS A 8 -0.99 8.08 11.62
CA HIS A 8 -1.51 7.20 12.65
C HIS A 8 -1.96 8.00 13.89
N SER A 9 -3.11 7.62 14.41
CA SER A 9 -3.69 8.16 15.64
C SER A 9 -2.67 8.08 16.79
N ARG A 10 -2.50 9.19 17.50
CA ARG A 10 -1.65 9.37 18.70
C ARG A 10 -2.01 8.45 19.89
N ILE A 11 -2.86 7.44 19.69
CA ILE A 11 -3.46 6.62 20.76
C ILE A 11 -2.64 5.36 21.05
N THR A 12 -1.83 4.84 20.12
CA THR A 12 -0.85 3.78 20.43
C THR A 12 0.52 4.32 20.87
N THR A 13 0.75 5.64 20.80
CA THR A 13 2.00 6.28 21.24
C THR A 13 2.19 6.31 22.76
N SER A 14 1.21 5.88 23.56
CA SER A 14 1.39 5.79 25.02
C SER A 14 2.18 4.55 25.47
N HIS A 15 2.42 3.56 24.59
CA HIS A 15 3.13 2.34 24.99
C HIS A 15 4.51 2.10 24.39
N HIS A 16 4.99 2.86 23.39
CA HIS A 16 6.39 2.83 22.94
C HIS A 16 6.93 4.25 22.79
N ARG A 17 7.22 4.87 23.94
CA ARG A 17 8.00 6.12 24.04
C ARG A 17 9.49 5.81 24.27
N GLN A 18 9.97 4.75 23.64
CA GLN A 18 11.40 4.58 23.39
C GLN A 18 11.65 5.27 22.06
N GLU A 19 12.42 6.36 22.08
CA GLU A 19 13.03 6.89 20.87
C GLU A 19 13.93 5.78 20.33
N ASP A 20 13.42 4.97 19.41
CA ASP A 20 14.25 3.99 18.71
C ASP A 20 15.32 4.78 17.96
N GLN A 21 16.53 4.73 18.52
CA GLN A 21 17.70 5.41 17.98
C GLN A 21 18.00 4.80 16.61
N LEU A 22 17.73 5.54 15.54
CA LEU A 22 17.99 5.05 14.19
C LEU A 22 19.47 5.28 13.85
N THR A 23 20.25 4.20 13.89
CA THR A 23 21.65 4.22 13.45
C THR A 23 21.76 4.11 11.93
N LEU A 24 22.92 4.45 11.37
CA LEU A 24 23.22 4.17 9.95
C LEU A 24 23.00 2.69 9.61
N LYS A 25 23.48 1.79 10.49
CA LYS A 25 23.43 0.35 10.25
C LYS A 25 21.99 -0.16 10.19
N SER A 26 21.15 0.26 11.15
CA SER A 26 19.73 -0.10 11.15
C SER A 26 19.00 0.52 9.96
N PHE A 27 19.28 1.78 9.62
CA PHE A 27 18.71 2.41 8.43
C PHE A 27 19.08 1.67 7.14
N THR A 28 20.35 1.27 6.99
CA THR A 28 20.80 0.50 5.82
C THR A 28 20.04 -0.81 5.75
N SER A 29 19.97 -1.56 6.85
CA SER A 29 19.19 -2.80 6.98
C SER A 29 17.72 -2.63 6.58
N ASP A 30 17.08 -1.55 7.04
CA ASP A 30 15.69 -1.26 6.71
C ASP A 30 15.50 -1.04 5.19
N VAL A 31 16.44 -0.36 4.55
CA VAL A 31 16.42 -0.14 3.09
C VAL A 31 16.66 -1.44 2.34
N GLU A 32 17.63 -2.27 2.74
CA GLU A 32 17.87 -3.57 2.06
C GLU A 32 16.65 -4.48 2.20
N GLU A 33 16.04 -4.52 3.39
CA GLU A 33 14.83 -5.30 3.64
C GLU A 33 13.67 -4.79 2.77
N ALA A 34 13.44 -3.46 2.72
CA ALA A 34 12.41 -2.87 1.88
C ALA A 34 12.63 -3.18 0.38
N VAL A 35 13.89 -3.09 -0.08
CA VAL A 35 14.29 -3.45 -1.45
C VAL A 35 14.03 -4.92 -1.75
N ASN A 36 14.37 -5.82 -0.84
CA ASN A 36 14.11 -7.25 -1.01
C ASN A 36 12.60 -7.55 -1.01
N ASN A 37 11.84 -6.84 -0.18
CA ASN A 37 10.41 -7.03 -0.02
C ASN A 37 9.56 -6.54 -1.21
N ILE A 38 10.12 -5.74 -2.13
CA ILE A 38 9.44 -5.33 -3.37
C ILE A 38 9.78 -6.22 -4.57
N GLN A 39 10.76 -7.12 -4.44
CA GLN A 39 11.12 -8.01 -5.53
C GLN A 39 10.00 -9.04 -5.75
N PRO A 40 9.51 -9.22 -6.99
CA PRO A 40 8.57 -10.29 -7.31
C PRO A 40 9.15 -11.63 -6.88
N SER A 41 8.54 -12.22 -5.86
CA SER A 41 8.86 -13.58 -5.45
C SER A 41 8.32 -14.56 -6.49
N ARG A 42 8.94 -15.74 -6.62
CA ARG A 42 8.26 -16.85 -7.29
C ARG A 42 7.07 -17.18 -6.40
N SER A 43 5.88 -16.66 -6.72
CA SER A 43 4.72 -16.90 -5.89
C SER A 43 4.48 -18.41 -5.84
N ASN A 44 4.37 -18.93 -4.61
CA ASN A 44 4.17 -20.35 -4.34
C ASN A 44 2.69 -20.69 -4.21
N TYR A 45 1.80 -19.79 -4.64
CA TYR A 45 0.36 -20.01 -4.52
C TYR A 45 -0.07 -21.11 -5.48
N GLU A 46 -0.65 -22.17 -4.93
CA GLU A 46 -1.32 -23.23 -5.70
C GLU A 46 -2.75 -22.80 -6.06
N GLN A 47 -3.30 -21.85 -5.30
CA GLN A 47 -4.65 -21.36 -5.47
C GLN A 47 -4.71 -19.86 -5.15
N VAL A 48 -5.33 -19.10 -6.05
CA VAL A 48 -5.63 -17.67 -5.85
C VAL A 48 -7.12 -17.47 -6.14
N GLU A 49 -7.82 -16.92 -5.15
CA GLU A 49 -9.27 -16.77 -5.16
C GLU A 49 -9.63 -15.31 -4.88
N VAL A 50 -10.49 -14.74 -5.73
CA VAL A 50 -10.93 -13.35 -5.66
C VAL A 50 -12.41 -13.30 -5.32
N PHE A 51 -12.74 -12.62 -4.22
CA PHE A 51 -14.11 -12.38 -3.78
C PHE A 51 -14.42 -10.89 -3.87
N ALA A 52 -15.20 -10.51 -4.88
CA ALA A 52 -15.70 -9.16 -5.02
C ALA A 52 -17.11 -9.03 -4.44
N PHE A 53 -17.40 -7.87 -3.85
CA PHE A 53 -18.73 -7.58 -3.34
C PHE A 53 -19.02 -6.08 -3.34
N HIS A 54 -20.29 -5.75 -3.58
CA HIS A 54 -20.86 -4.41 -3.52
C HIS A 54 -22.32 -4.49 -3.03
N PHE A 55 -22.93 -3.37 -2.70
CA PHE A 55 -24.33 -3.33 -2.25
C PHE A 55 -25.31 -3.34 -3.42
N GLU A 56 -26.46 -3.99 -3.24
CA GLU A 56 -27.57 -4.00 -4.20
C GLU A 56 -28.11 -2.59 -4.48
N ASP A 57 -28.14 -1.75 -3.45
CA ASP A 57 -28.53 -0.34 -3.54
C ASP A 57 -27.35 0.59 -3.81
N ASP A 58 -26.27 0.08 -4.42
CA ASP A 58 -25.17 0.91 -4.85
C ASP A 58 -25.63 2.00 -5.84
N THR A 59 -25.24 3.23 -5.54
CA THR A 59 -25.52 4.40 -6.39
C THR A 59 -24.29 4.86 -7.16
N THR A 60 -23.17 4.15 -7.02
CA THR A 60 -21.90 4.51 -7.66
C THR A 60 -21.69 3.86 -9.03
N GLY A 61 -22.45 2.82 -9.37
CA GLY A 61 -22.36 2.12 -10.64
C GLY A 61 -21.07 1.29 -10.76
N VAL A 62 -20.60 0.71 -9.64
CA VAL A 62 -19.32 -0.02 -9.59
C VAL A 62 -19.34 -1.35 -10.32
N GLU A 63 -20.51 -1.95 -10.54
CA GLU A 63 -20.66 -3.31 -11.10
C GLU A 63 -19.88 -3.53 -12.41
N ALA A 64 -19.90 -2.56 -13.32
CA ALA A 64 -19.23 -2.67 -14.60
C ALA A 64 -17.70 -2.75 -14.45
N LEU A 65 -17.12 -1.93 -13.58
CA LEU A 65 -15.67 -1.93 -13.29
C LEU A 65 -15.27 -3.15 -12.46
N GLU A 66 -16.09 -3.55 -11.49
CA GLU A 66 -15.87 -4.78 -10.72
C GLU A 66 -15.83 -5.99 -11.64
N SER A 67 -16.81 -6.11 -12.54
CA SER A 67 -16.89 -7.20 -13.52
C SER A 67 -15.67 -7.23 -14.45
N GLU A 68 -15.24 -6.06 -14.94
CA GLU A 68 -14.04 -5.94 -15.77
C GLU A 68 -12.76 -6.35 -15.02
N LEU A 69 -12.62 -5.96 -13.75
CA LEU A 69 -11.49 -6.36 -12.90
C LEU A 69 -11.47 -7.89 -12.66
N LEU A 70 -12.63 -8.48 -12.36
CA LEU A 70 -12.74 -9.93 -12.22
C LEU A 70 -12.39 -10.66 -13.52
N ASP A 71 -12.76 -10.11 -14.67
CA ASP A 71 -12.39 -10.65 -15.98
C ASP A 71 -10.87 -10.58 -16.23
N VAL A 72 -10.20 -9.51 -15.79
CA VAL A 72 -8.74 -9.41 -15.84
C VAL A 72 -8.09 -10.49 -14.97
N PHE A 73 -8.51 -10.64 -13.71
CA PHE A 73 -7.99 -11.70 -12.83
C PHE A 73 -8.21 -13.09 -13.40
N LYS A 74 -9.38 -13.33 -13.99
CA LYS A 74 -9.71 -14.63 -14.58
C LYS A 74 -8.92 -14.92 -15.85
N ARG A 75 -8.85 -13.97 -16.79
CA ARG A 75 -8.29 -14.20 -18.14
C ARG A 75 -6.78 -14.04 -18.21
N ILE A 76 -6.21 -13.09 -17.47
CA ILE A 76 -4.77 -12.81 -17.51
C ILE A 76 -4.03 -13.63 -16.45
N TYR A 77 -4.61 -13.76 -15.25
CA TYR A 77 -3.94 -14.39 -14.11
C TYR A 77 -4.45 -15.82 -13.80
N ASN A 78 -5.48 -16.30 -14.50
CA ASN A 78 -6.10 -17.61 -14.26
C ASN A 78 -6.63 -17.78 -12.83
N TYR A 79 -7.01 -16.69 -12.16
CA TYR A 79 -7.55 -16.74 -10.81
C TYR A 79 -9.02 -17.15 -10.83
N ARG A 80 -9.47 -17.78 -9.74
CA ARG A 80 -10.89 -18.06 -9.54
C ARG A 80 -11.55 -16.81 -8.97
N THR A 81 -12.63 -16.38 -9.60
CA THR A 81 -13.32 -15.14 -9.25
C THR A 81 -14.75 -15.42 -8.84
N THR A 82 -15.25 -14.68 -7.87
CA THR A 82 -16.63 -14.73 -7.38
C THR A 82 -17.08 -13.30 -7.09
N SER A 83 -18.26 -12.90 -7.56
CA SER A 83 -18.92 -11.66 -7.16
C SER A 83 -20.11 -11.97 -6.24
N PHE A 84 -20.45 -11.05 -5.35
CA PHE A 84 -21.60 -11.13 -4.46
C PHE A 84 -22.24 -9.76 -4.25
N VAL A 85 -23.52 -9.67 -4.60
CA VAL A 85 -24.33 -8.48 -4.32
C VAL A 85 -24.88 -8.59 -2.90
N ILE A 86 -24.53 -7.62 -2.04
CA ILE A 86 -25.00 -7.54 -0.66
C ILE A 86 -26.45 -7.03 -0.69
N PRO A 87 -27.43 -7.82 -0.23
CA PRO A 87 -28.83 -7.43 -0.30
C PRO A 87 -29.12 -6.27 0.66
N SER A 88 -30.01 -5.34 0.28
CA SER A 88 -30.34 -4.21 1.17
C SER A 88 -31.12 -4.65 2.43
N ILE A 89 -31.76 -5.81 2.40
CA ILE A 89 -32.48 -6.41 3.53
C ILE A 89 -31.58 -7.41 4.24
N GLN A 90 -31.37 -7.20 5.55
CA GLN A 90 -30.49 -8.03 6.38
C GLN A 90 -29.08 -8.25 5.76
N PRO A 91 -28.35 -7.18 5.39
CA PRO A 91 -27.08 -7.30 4.67
C PRO A 91 -25.99 -8.02 5.50
N ARG A 92 -25.92 -7.74 6.80
CA ARG A 92 -24.91 -8.31 7.71
C ARG A 92 -24.92 -9.85 7.75
N PRO A 93 -26.03 -10.55 8.08
CA PRO A 93 -26.02 -12.01 8.12
C PRO A 93 -25.74 -12.65 6.75
N HIS A 94 -26.25 -12.06 5.66
CA HIS A 94 -25.99 -12.57 4.30
C HIS A 94 -24.52 -12.47 3.92
N LEU A 95 -23.91 -11.29 4.10
CA LEU A 95 -22.49 -11.09 3.81
C LEU A 95 -21.60 -11.96 4.70
N ASN A 96 -21.88 -12.03 6.01
CA ASN A 96 -21.13 -12.85 6.94
C ASN A 96 -21.15 -14.33 6.54
N HIS A 97 -22.35 -14.87 6.25
CA HIS A 97 -22.50 -16.27 5.83
C HIS A 97 -21.76 -16.54 4.52
N LYS A 98 -21.88 -15.64 3.54
CA LYS A 98 -21.19 -15.76 2.25
C LYS A 98 -19.67 -15.74 2.43
N MET A 99 -19.13 -14.80 3.21
CA MET A 99 -17.68 -14.66 3.41
C MET A 99 -17.08 -15.84 4.16
N ILE A 100 -17.73 -16.33 5.23
CA ILE A 100 -17.24 -17.50 5.96
C ILE A 100 -17.24 -18.74 5.06
N ASN A 101 -18.35 -19.02 4.38
CA ASN A 101 -18.47 -20.17 3.48
C ASN A 101 -17.53 -20.10 2.28
N TRP A 102 -17.18 -18.89 1.83
CA TRP A 102 -16.20 -18.70 0.77
C TRP A 102 -14.78 -18.87 1.29
N SER A 103 -14.44 -18.25 2.43
CA SER A 103 -13.06 -18.17 2.94
C SER A 103 -12.56 -19.50 3.51
N PHE A 104 -13.38 -20.19 4.32
CA PHE A 104 -12.94 -21.37 5.07
C PHE A 104 -12.46 -22.53 4.19
N PRO A 105 -13.16 -22.94 3.11
CA PRO A 105 -12.70 -24.01 2.22
C PRO A 105 -11.46 -23.64 1.38
N ARG A 106 -11.08 -22.36 1.36
CA ARG A 106 -9.97 -21.81 0.57
C ARG A 106 -8.76 -21.44 1.43
N ALA A 107 -8.85 -21.65 2.75
CA ALA A 107 -7.78 -21.36 3.67
C ALA A 107 -6.75 -22.48 3.68
N HIS A 108 -5.57 -22.21 3.13
CA HIS A 108 -4.40 -23.08 3.23
C HIS A 108 -3.11 -22.28 3.04
N SER A 109 -1.99 -22.84 3.50
CA SER A 109 -0.67 -22.16 3.55
C SER A 109 -0.11 -21.69 2.20
N LYS A 110 -0.66 -22.18 1.09
CA LYS A 110 -0.32 -21.81 -0.29
C LYS A 110 -1.49 -21.18 -1.05
N SER A 111 -2.42 -20.56 -0.32
CA SER A 111 -3.53 -19.79 -0.90
C SER A 111 -3.26 -18.31 -0.81
N LEU A 112 -3.77 -17.57 -1.80
CA LEU A 112 -4.01 -16.14 -1.71
C LEU A 112 -5.51 -15.87 -1.84
N ARG A 113 -6.08 -15.20 -0.84
CA ARG A 113 -7.47 -14.74 -0.85
C ARG A 113 -7.50 -13.23 -1.05
N ILE A 114 -8.09 -12.79 -2.16
CA ILE A 114 -8.20 -11.38 -2.50
C ILE A 114 -9.64 -10.94 -2.26
N TYR A 115 -9.85 -9.98 -1.36
CA TYR A 115 -11.16 -9.36 -1.13
C TYR A 115 -11.21 -8.04 -1.88
N VAL A 116 -12.22 -7.89 -2.75
CA VAL A 116 -12.47 -6.68 -3.51
C VAL A 116 -13.77 -6.07 -3.01
N PHE A 117 -13.72 -4.81 -2.57
CA PHE A 117 -14.92 -4.06 -2.24
C PHE A 117 -14.99 -2.83 -3.13
N SER A 118 -16.17 -2.54 -3.66
CA SER A 118 -16.43 -1.31 -4.40
C SER A 118 -17.70 -0.65 -3.89
N GLY A 119 -17.61 0.63 -3.54
CA GLY A 119 -18.76 1.40 -3.05
C GLY A 119 -18.37 2.45 -2.01
N TYR A 120 -19.32 2.83 -1.15
CA TYR A 120 -19.04 3.82 -0.11
C TYR A 120 -18.41 3.18 1.12
N GLY A 121 -17.39 3.86 1.66
CA GLY A 121 -16.72 3.50 2.90
C GLY A 121 -16.59 4.70 3.82
N ALA A 122 -16.70 4.47 5.12
CA ALA A 122 -16.51 5.47 6.16
C ALA A 122 -15.75 4.88 7.35
N SER A 123 -14.80 5.65 7.89
CA SER A 123 -14.15 5.33 9.16
C SER A 123 -15.10 5.65 10.33
N ALA A 124 -15.05 4.86 11.39
CA ALA A 124 -15.88 5.08 12.58
C ALA A 124 -15.55 6.37 13.35
N SER A 125 -14.37 6.97 13.13
CA SER A 125 -13.85 8.23 13.70
C SER A 125 -12.31 8.16 13.61
N ILE A 126 -11.61 9.27 13.89
CA ILE A 126 -10.15 9.33 14.12
C ILE A 126 -9.69 8.39 15.25
N THR A 127 -10.63 7.93 16.09
CA THR A 127 -10.38 7.12 17.29
C THR A 127 -11.16 5.80 17.33
N GLY A 128 -12.04 5.54 16.36
CA GLY A 128 -12.92 4.37 16.37
C GLY A 128 -12.34 3.20 15.57
N PRO A 129 -12.38 1.94 16.07
CA PRO A 129 -11.85 0.78 15.36
C PRO A 129 -12.78 0.28 14.23
N GLY A 130 -13.94 0.91 14.03
CA GLY A 130 -14.93 0.44 13.05
C GLY A 130 -14.60 0.88 11.62
N TRP A 131 -14.83 -0.04 10.68
CA TRP A 131 -14.74 0.22 9.25
C TRP A 131 -16.11 0.01 8.63
N TRP A 132 -16.79 1.08 8.28
CA TRP A 132 -18.16 0.98 7.78
C TRP A 132 -18.19 1.02 6.26
N ILE A 133 -18.99 0.15 5.66
CA ILE A 133 -19.30 0.12 4.24
C ILE A 133 -20.81 0.22 4.01
N GLY A 134 -21.23 0.77 2.87
CA GLY A 134 -22.63 0.90 2.48
C GLY A 134 -22.82 1.15 0.98
N GLY A 135 -24.05 0.98 0.47
CA GLY A 135 -24.40 1.24 -0.93
C GLY A 135 -24.70 2.71 -1.26
N GLN A 136 -25.02 3.49 -0.23
CA GLN A 136 -25.45 4.88 -0.40
C GLN A 136 -24.74 5.80 0.59
N ALA A 137 -24.52 7.03 0.16
CA ALA A 137 -24.10 8.13 1.02
C ALA A 137 -25.01 9.35 0.82
N ASP A 138 -25.25 10.10 1.89
CA ASP A 138 -25.98 11.35 1.82
C ASP A 138 -25.14 12.46 1.17
N ARG A 139 -25.74 13.64 0.97
CA ARG A 139 -25.06 14.81 0.40
C ARG A 139 -23.82 15.29 1.18
N TYR A 140 -23.63 14.80 2.40
CA TYR A 140 -22.48 15.10 3.26
C TYR A 140 -21.44 13.97 3.26
N GLY A 141 -21.59 12.95 2.43
CA GLY A 141 -20.70 11.80 2.35
C GLY A 141 -20.87 10.80 3.49
N ARG A 142 -21.96 10.87 4.25
CA ARG A 142 -22.23 9.94 5.36
C ARG A 142 -23.02 8.75 4.85
N LEU A 143 -22.62 7.53 5.25
CA LEU A 143 -23.32 6.32 4.86
C LEU A 143 -24.79 6.37 5.26
N VAL A 144 -25.66 6.03 4.31
CA VAL A 144 -27.09 5.81 4.54
C VAL A 144 -27.28 4.33 4.85
N ARG A 145 -28.25 4.01 5.73
CA ARG A 145 -28.54 2.61 6.04
C ARG A 145 -29.04 1.88 4.79
N PRO A 146 -28.64 0.61 4.60
CA PRO A 146 -27.88 -0.20 5.55
C PRO A 146 -26.36 0.01 5.52
N GLN A 147 -25.71 -0.15 6.67
CA GLN A 147 -24.25 -0.10 6.81
C GLN A 147 -23.74 -1.34 7.54
N ILE A 148 -22.57 -1.84 7.14
CA ILE A 148 -21.89 -2.97 7.80
C ILE A 148 -20.53 -2.50 8.30
N ASN A 149 -20.18 -2.87 9.53
CA ASN A 149 -18.80 -2.83 9.99
C ASN A 149 -18.05 -4.01 9.34
N ILE A 150 -17.33 -3.76 8.24
CA ILE A 150 -16.68 -4.81 7.45
C ILE A 150 -15.54 -5.48 8.23
N LYS A 151 -14.91 -4.75 9.16
CA LYS A 151 -13.85 -5.28 10.02
C LYS A 151 -14.32 -6.50 10.81
N ASP A 152 -15.49 -6.41 11.45
CA ASP A 152 -16.08 -7.52 12.23
C ASP A 152 -16.25 -8.80 11.42
N MET A 153 -16.37 -8.68 10.10
CA MET A 153 -16.63 -9.78 9.20
C MET A 153 -15.33 -10.33 8.58
N LEU A 154 -14.33 -9.45 8.38
CA LEU A 154 -13.03 -9.81 7.82
C LEU A 154 -12.08 -10.38 8.87
N ASP A 155 -12.12 -9.91 10.12
CA ASP A 155 -11.21 -10.37 11.18
C ASP A 155 -11.14 -11.91 11.28
N PRO A 156 -12.27 -12.65 11.37
CA PRO A 156 -12.23 -14.11 11.43
C PRO A 156 -11.69 -14.77 10.16
N CYS A 157 -11.75 -14.06 9.03
CA CYS A 157 -11.23 -14.55 7.75
C CYS A 157 -9.70 -14.35 7.66
N ASN A 158 -9.15 -13.33 8.32
CA ASN A 158 -7.72 -13.00 8.30
C ASN A 158 -6.88 -13.98 9.11
N ASP A 159 -7.46 -14.53 10.18
CA ASP A 159 -6.81 -15.51 11.05
C ASP A 159 -6.69 -16.91 10.42
N LEU A 160 -7.29 -17.11 9.24
CA LEU A 160 -7.22 -18.36 8.51
C LEU A 160 -5.89 -18.47 7.73
N ASP A 161 -5.42 -19.71 7.50
CA ASP A 161 -4.21 -19.99 6.75
C ASP A 161 -4.20 -19.38 5.33
N GLY A 162 -3.01 -18.98 4.88
CA GLY A 162 -2.77 -18.35 3.59
C GLY A 162 -2.64 -16.83 3.68
N ASP A 163 -2.26 -16.23 2.55
CA ASP A 163 -2.15 -14.78 2.48
C ASP A 163 -3.48 -14.15 2.06
N VAL A 164 -3.66 -12.90 2.49
CA VAL A 164 -4.86 -12.11 2.24
C VAL A 164 -4.44 -10.77 1.64
N LEU A 165 -5.16 -10.33 0.61
CA LEU A 165 -5.00 -9.03 -0.02
C LEU A 165 -6.35 -8.32 -0.08
N TYR A 166 -6.37 -7.03 0.28
CA TYR A 166 -7.53 -6.17 0.11
C TYR A 166 -7.35 -5.21 -1.06
N LEU A 167 -8.35 -5.13 -1.93
CA LEU A 167 -8.45 -4.16 -3.01
C LEU A 167 -9.76 -3.39 -2.84
N PHE A 168 -9.72 -2.27 -2.11
CA PHE A 168 -10.93 -1.58 -1.67
C PHE A 168 -11.08 -0.24 -2.41
N ASP A 169 -11.99 -0.22 -3.38
CA ASP A 169 -12.42 1.00 -4.07
C ASP A 169 -13.50 1.72 -3.26
N CYS A 170 -13.08 2.32 -2.14
CA CYS A 170 -13.95 3.14 -1.32
C CYS A 170 -13.21 4.36 -0.77
N GLY A 171 -13.96 5.44 -0.54
CA GLY A 171 -13.43 6.74 -0.11
C GLY A 171 -12.74 6.76 1.27
N SER A 172 -12.71 5.64 2.00
CA SER A 172 -12.00 5.48 3.26
C SER A 172 -11.29 4.12 3.32
N ALA A 173 -9.98 4.15 3.58
CA ALA A 173 -9.18 2.96 3.91
C ALA A 173 -9.55 2.35 5.27
N GLY A 174 -10.23 3.12 6.12
CA GLY A 174 -10.61 2.72 7.46
C GLY A 174 -9.44 2.17 8.29
N PRO A 175 -9.71 1.22 9.22
CA PRO A 175 -8.72 0.48 9.98
C PRO A 175 -7.98 -0.61 9.19
N ALA A 176 -8.17 -0.75 7.87
CA ALA A 176 -7.26 -1.60 7.07
C ALA A 176 -5.80 -1.13 7.23
N ALA A 177 -5.61 0.15 7.53
CA ALA A 177 -4.36 0.79 7.90
C ALA A 177 -3.82 0.45 9.32
N MET A 178 -4.42 -0.49 10.05
CA MET A 178 -3.91 -0.95 11.35
C MET A 178 -2.81 -2.02 11.17
N ARG A 179 -1.81 -2.00 12.08
CA ARG A 179 -0.43 -2.50 11.90
C ARG A 179 -0.28 -4.02 11.69
N ASP A 180 -1.37 -4.76 11.80
CA ASP A 180 -1.43 -6.21 11.96
C ASP A 180 -2.44 -6.85 10.99
N GLY A 181 -2.97 -6.06 10.04
CA GLY A 181 -3.88 -6.52 9.00
C GLY A 181 -3.19 -7.11 7.76
N PRO A 182 -3.99 -7.67 6.83
CA PRO A 182 -3.54 -8.04 5.49
C PRO A 182 -2.93 -6.87 4.71
N GLU A 183 -2.16 -7.18 3.66
CA GLU A 183 -1.73 -6.15 2.72
C GLU A 183 -2.93 -5.57 1.97
N ALA A 184 -2.94 -4.27 1.71
CA ALA A 184 -4.09 -3.58 1.12
C ALA A 184 -3.70 -2.49 0.11
N LEU A 185 -4.53 -2.36 -0.93
CA LEU A 185 -4.64 -1.19 -1.80
C LEU A 185 -6.02 -0.56 -1.63
N THR A 186 -6.07 0.74 -1.34
CA THR A 186 -7.33 1.45 -1.07
C THR A 186 -7.45 2.78 -1.83
N ALA A 187 -8.62 3.04 -2.40
CA ALA A 187 -8.91 4.27 -3.16
C ALA A 187 -8.99 5.55 -2.30
N GLY A 188 -9.15 5.42 -0.97
CA GLY A 188 -9.19 6.52 -0.02
C GLY A 188 -8.08 6.44 1.03
N GLY A 189 -7.83 7.54 1.72
CA GLY A 189 -6.98 7.59 2.91
C GLY A 189 -7.76 7.26 4.19
N TRP A 190 -7.22 7.64 5.35
CA TRP A 190 -7.93 7.50 6.64
C TRP A 190 -9.23 8.32 6.67
N GLU A 191 -9.16 9.54 6.17
CA GLU A 191 -10.30 10.45 6.09
C GLU A 191 -11.13 10.18 4.82
N PRO A 192 -12.47 10.25 4.90
CA PRO A 192 -13.32 10.14 3.73
C PRO A 192 -13.00 11.29 2.76
N THR A 193 -12.48 10.99 1.58
CA THR A 193 -12.37 12.00 0.53
C THR A 193 -13.72 12.15 -0.16
N SER A 194 -14.23 13.38 -0.25
CA SER A 194 -15.49 13.69 -0.94
C SER A 194 -15.46 13.42 -2.45
N ASN A 195 -14.26 13.27 -3.03
CA ASN A 195 -14.10 12.81 -4.39
C ASN A 195 -14.12 11.28 -4.42
N THR A 196 -15.23 10.77 -4.95
CA THR A 196 -15.37 9.41 -5.47
C THR A 196 -14.32 9.18 -6.55
N ASN A 197 -13.12 8.78 -6.15
CA ASN A 197 -12.08 8.33 -7.07
C ASN A 197 -12.47 6.95 -7.63
N ARG A 198 -13.52 6.90 -8.46
CA ARG A 198 -13.90 5.77 -9.35
C ARG A 198 -12.78 5.42 -10.35
N TYR A 199 -11.65 6.10 -10.24
CA TYR A 199 -10.43 5.86 -10.99
C TYR A 199 -9.59 4.74 -10.39
N PHE A 200 -9.71 4.37 -9.10
CA PHE A 200 -8.86 3.31 -8.54
C PHE A 200 -9.02 1.99 -9.29
N THR A 201 -10.25 1.46 -9.38
CA THR A 201 -10.48 0.19 -10.08
C THR A 201 -10.08 0.29 -11.55
N ARG A 202 -10.34 1.42 -12.22
CA ARG A 202 -9.94 1.64 -13.62
C ARG A 202 -8.41 1.63 -13.79
N VAL A 203 -7.67 2.41 -13.00
CA VAL A 203 -6.22 2.47 -13.11
C VAL A 203 -5.60 1.12 -12.71
N LEU A 204 -6.17 0.41 -11.73
CA LEU A 204 -5.75 -0.95 -11.41
C LEU A 204 -5.96 -1.90 -12.59
N ILE A 205 -7.13 -1.87 -13.24
CA ILE A 205 -7.41 -2.67 -14.44
C ILE A 205 -6.39 -2.38 -15.53
N ASP A 206 -6.17 -1.10 -15.83
CA ASP A 206 -5.27 -0.66 -16.91
C ASP A 206 -3.82 -1.08 -16.58
N THR A 207 -3.39 -0.89 -15.33
CA THR A 207 -2.08 -1.35 -14.83
C THR A 207 -1.91 -2.85 -14.99
N LEU A 208 -2.88 -3.67 -14.54
CA LEU A 208 -2.80 -5.13 -14.65
C LEU A 208 -2.82 -5.61 -16.12
N LYS A 209 -3.56 -4.91 -17.00
CA LYS A 209 -3.55 -5.18 -18.44
C LYS A 209 -2.23 -4.84 -19.08
N ASP A 210 -1.60 -3.73 -18.71
CA ASP A 210 -0.29 -3.31 -19.22
C ASP A 210 0.81 -4.27 -18.77
N ILE A 211 0.71 -4.82 -17.56
CA ILE A 211 1.62 -5.82 -17.01
C ILE A 211 1.50 -7.17 -17.72
N GLN A 212 0.34 -7.48 -18.33
CA GLN A 212 0.12 -8.71 -19.12
C GLN A 212 0.52 -10.01 -18.39
N GLY A 213 0.23 -10.11 -17.10
CA GLY A 213 0.51 -11.29 -16.29
C GLY A 213 2.00 -11.55 -16.07
N GLN A 214 2.86 -10.54 -16.22
CA GLN A 214 4.20 -10.57 -15.64
C GLN A 214 4.12 -10.55 -14.11
N PRO A 215 5.02 -11.24 -13.39
CA PRO A 215 5.06 -11.16 -11.93
C PRO A 215 5.26 -9.72 -11.46
N VAL A 216 4.39 -9.27 -10.56
CA VAL A 216 4.41 -7.91 -10.02
C VAL A 216 4.04 -7.93 -8.55
N THR A 217 4.71 -7.13 -7.71
CA THR A 217 4.29 -6.94 -6.32
C THR A 217 3.18 -5.91 -6.17
N VAL A 218 2.35 -6.04 -5.14
CA VAL A 218 1.32 -5.06 -4.81
C VAL A 218 1.93 -3.65 -4.58
N ALA A 219 3.12 -3.58 -3.98
CA ALA A 219 3.89 -2.34 -3.85
C ALA A 219 4.25 -1.70 -5.20
N GLN A 220 4.63 -2.50 -6.20
CA GLN A 220 4.91 -2.02 -7.56
C GLN A 220 3.63 -1.55 -8.28
N ILE A 221 2.50 -2.24 -8.08
CA ILE A 221 1.20 -1.80 -8.60
C ILE A 221 0.83 -0.43 -8.03
N PHE A 222 1.02 -0.23 -6.72
CA PHE A 222 0.84 1.07 -6.08
C PHE A 222 1.72 2.16 -6.71
N ALA A 223 3.01 1.87 -6.89
CA ALA A 223 3.96 2.82 -7.45
C ALA A 223 3.71 3.16 -8.93
N ALA A 224 3.08 2.26 -9.70
CA ALA A 224 2.61 2.54 -11.06
C ALA A 224 1.46 3.56 -11.13
N GLY A 225 0.98 4.05 -9.98
CA GLY A 225 -0.09 5.04 -9.90
C GLY A 225 -1.48 4.43 -9.79
N ALA A 226 -1.59 3.10 -9.60
CA ALA A 226 -2.87 2.41 -9.51
C ALA A 226 -3.71 2.82 -8.31
N CYS A 227 -3.11 3.36 -7.24
CA CYS A 227 -3.78 3.55 -5.98
C CYS A 227 -3.25 4.74 -5.17
N PRO A 228 -4.10 5.49 -4.44
CA PRO A 228 -3.65 6.54 -3.56
C PRO A 228 -3.04 6.03 -2.24
N LEU A 229 -3.32 4.80 -1.80
CA LEU A 229 -2.76 4.25 -0.56
C LEU A 229 -2.45 2.75 -0.66
N HIS A 230 -1.23 2.40 -0.27
CA HIS A 230 -0.78 1.03 -0.03
C HIS A 230 -0.46 0.83 1.45
N ILE A 231 -0.93 -0.28 2.01
CA ILE A 231 -0.66 -0.68 3.39
C ILE A 231 0.04 -2.04 3.33
N PRO A 232 1.35 -2.10 3.63
CA PRO A 232 2.09 -3.36 3.61
C PRO A 232 1.74 -4.23 4.82
N LYS A 233 1.84 -5.55 4.67
CA LYS A 233 1.80 -6.48 5.80
C LYS A 233 3.13 -6.43 6.56
N LEU A 234 3.07 -6.17 7.86
CA LEU A 234 4.27 -5.97 8.67
C LEU A 234 5.20 -7.19 8.65
N GLY A 235 6.50 -6.96 8.40
CA GLY A 235 7.53 -8.00 8.42
C GLY A 235 7.36 -9.07 7.33
N ARG A 236 6.62 -8.77 6.25
CA ARG A 236 6.40 -9.67 5.12
C ARG A 236 6.75 -8.97 3.80
N PRO A 237 7.28 -9.71 2.81
CA PRO A 237 7.37 -9.22 1.44
C PRO A 237 6.01 -8.83 0.88
N SER A 238 5.98 -7.90 -0.05
CA SER A 238 4.76 -7.52 -0.76
C SER A 238 4.27 -8.69 -1.62
N ILE A 239 2.96 -8.95 -1.57
CA ILE A 239 2.30 -10.04 -2.30
C ILE A 239 2.60 -9.90 -3.78
N THR A 240 3.07 -10.99 -4.39
CA THR A 240 3.34 -11.06 -5.82
C THR A 240 2.12 -11.62 -6.56
N LEU A 241 1.55 -10.83 -7.46
CA LEU A 241 0.53 -11.26 -8.41
C LEU A 241 1.21 -11.81 -9.66
N GLN A 242 0.87 -13.05 -10.01
CA GLN A 242 1.33 -13.75 -11.20
C GLN A 242 0.31 -14.83 -11.62
N PRO A 243 0.27 -15.26 -12.89
CA PRO A 243 -0.67 -16.28 -13.33
C PRO A 243 -0.45 -17.64 -12.65
N LEU A 244 -1.53 -18.28 -12.19
CA LEU A 244 -1.50 -19.69 -11.76
C LEU A 244 -1.12 -20.56 -12.96
N ASN A 245 -0.10 -21.41 -12.82
CA ASN A 245 0.45 -22.34 -13.84
C ASN A 245 1.51 -21.77 -14.80
N ARG A 246 2.00 -20.53 -14.64
CA ARG A 246 3.11 -20.06 -15.47
C ARG A 246 4.44 -20.41 -14.80
N THR A 247 5.21 -21.30 -15.42
CA THR A 247 6.60 -21.54 -15.04
C THR A 247 7.42 -20.30 -15.42
N ILE A 248 7.90 -19.54 -14.45
CA ILE A 248 8.71 -18.35 -14.71
C ILE A 248 10.07 -18.83 -15.24
N SER A 249 10.29 -18.66 -16.54
CA SER A 249 11.55 -19.02 -17.20
C SER A 249 12.65 -17.98 -17.00
N SER A 250 12.33 -16.75 -16.56
CA SER A 250 13.30 -15.73 -16.17
C SER A 250 12.62 -14.62 -15.35
N PRO A 251 13.34 -13.97 -14.41
CA PRO A 251 12.84 -12.77 -13.74
C PRO A 251 12.54 -11.71 -14.80
N SER A 252 11.29 -11.29 -14.88
CA SER A 252 10.89 -10.18 -15.74
C SER A 252 11.49 -8.90 -15.17
N PRO A 253 11.96 -7.96 -16.03
CA PRO A 253 12.44 -6.68 -15.54
C PRO A 253 11.31 -5.99 -14.74
N PRO A 254 11.64 -5.28 -13.65
CA PRO A 254 10.66 -4.54 -12.87
C PRO A 254 9.84 -3.63 -13.78
N ILE A 255 8.55 -3.48 -13.49
CA ILE A 255 7.76 -2.42 -14.10
C ILE A 255 8.52 -1.12 -13.85
N PRO A 256 8.81 -0.29 -14.87
CA PRO A 256 9.55 0.95 -14.67
C PRO A 256 8.69 1.94 -13.87
N SER A 257 8.68 1.81 -12.54
CA SER A 257 8.25 2.88 -11.65
C SER A 257 9.36 3.94 -11.66
N ARG A 258 9.07 5.07 -12.29
CA ARG A 258 9.95 6.26 -12.24
C ARG A 258 9.59 7.19 -11.08
N GLU A 259 8.52 6.88 -10.35
CA GLU A 259 8.10 7.72 -9.24
C GLU A 259 9.06 7.50 -8.06
N LYS A 260 9.68 8.59 -7.64
CA LYS A 260 10.51 8.63 -6.45
C LYS A 260 9.89 9.54 -5.41
N VAL A 261 10.23 9.29 -4.16
CA VAL A 261 9.95 10.19 -3.05
C VAL A 261 11.24 10.67 -2.43
N LEU A 262 11.19 11.89 -1.95
CA LEU A 262 12.24 12.53 -1.18
C LEU A 262 11.93 12.33 0.30
N LEU A 263 12.84 11.70 1.02
CA LEU A 263 12.74 11.40 2.44
C LEU A 263 13.80 12.19 3.20
N SER A 264 13.43 12.74 4.35
CA SER A 264 14.36 13.21 5.36
C SER A 264 14.47 12.14 6.45
N ILE A 265 15.69 11.67 6.66
CA ILE A 265 16.01 10.64 7.65
C ILE A 265 16.78 11.30 8.79
N ILE A 266 16.29 11.14 10.02
CA ILE A 266 16.94 11.63 11.24
C ILE A 266 17.67 10.46 11.89
N LEU A 267 18.98 10.54 11.98
CA LEU A 267 19.80 9.48 12.56
C LEU A 267 20.20 9.85 13.98
N SER A 268 20.31 8.84 14.83
CA SER A 268 20.84 8.94 16.18
C SER A 268 22.31 8.52 16.15
N GLY A 269 23.20 9.40 16.61
CA GLY A 269 24.64 9.15 16.65
C GLY A 269 25.39 10.26 17.37
N GLU A 270 26.57 9.95 17.90
CA GLU A 270 27.45 10.92 18.56
C GLU A 270 27.81 12.07 17.61
N ALA A 271 28.10 13.25 18.18
CA ALA A 271 28.27 14.55 17.54
C ALA A 271 29.32 14.66 16.41
N SER A 272 29.96 13.55 16.04
CA SER A 272 30.89 13.43 14.93
C SER A 272 30.12 13.31 13.62
N PRO A 273 30.33 14.22 12.65
CA PRO A 273 29.65 14.13 11.37
C PRO A 273 29.98 12.78 10.71
N PRO A 274 28.97 12.05 10.21
CA PRO A 274 29.19 10.79 9.55
C PRO A 274 30.23 10.91 8.43
N ASN A 275 31.14 9.94 8.32
CA ASN A 275 32.10 9.89 7.21
C ASN A 275 31.34 9.66 5.91
N VAL A 276 31.14 10.73 5.14
CA VAL A 276 30.37 10.73 3.88
C VAL A 276 30.85 9.62 2.93
N ALA A 277 32.13 9.28 2.93
CA ALA A 277 32.68 8.20 2.09
C ALA A 277 32.19 6.81 2.53
N GLU A 278 32.08 6.53 3.83
CA GLU A 278 31.52 5.28 4.36
C GLU A 278 30.03 5.17 4.01
N TRP A 279 29.30 6.29 4.06
CA TRP A 279 27.90 6.34 3.64
C TRP A 279 27.72 6.04 2.16
N TYR A 280 28.53 6.67 1.32
CA TYR A 280 28.52 6.36 -0.10
C TYR A 280 28.87 4.89 -0.30
N GLN A 281 29.89 4.32 0.34
CA GLN A 281 30.22 2.90 0.17
C GLN A 281 29.08 1.97 0.61
N CYS A 282 28.49 2.18 1.78
CA CYS A 282 27.38 1.35 2.28
C CYS A 282 26.16 1.43 1.36
N LEU A 283 25.79 2.64 0.93
CA LEU A 283 24.63 2.83 0.07
C LEU A 283 24.92 2.42 -1.37
N THR A 284 26.16 2.54 -1.86
CA THR A 284 26.56 2.09 -3.21
C THR A 284 26.35 0.61 -3.43
N TYR A 285 26.48 -0.20 -2.37
CA TYR A 285 26.16 -1.62 -2.43
C TYR A 285 24.65 -1.88 -2.64
N LEU A 286 23.80 -0.93 -2.25
CA LEU A 286 22.35 -0.97 -2.43
C LEU A 286 21.87 -0.31 -3.74
N LEU A 287 22.77 0.36 -4.48
CA LEU A 287 22.47 1.16 -5.68
C LEU A 287 22.11 0.36 -6.94
N ASP A 288 21.99 -0.97 -6.87
CA ASP A 288 21.29 -1.69 -7.95
C ASP A 288 19.79 -1.33 -7.97
N VAL A 289 19.30 -0.73 -6.87
CA VAL A 289 18.01 -0.03 -6.81
C VAL A 289 18.24 1.47 -6.85
N ASP A 290 17.36 2.20 -7.54
CA ASP A 290 17.46 3.63 -7.83
C ASP A 290 17.24 4.54 -6.60
N VAL A 291 18.13 4.39 -5.62
CA VAL A 291 18.25 5.13 -4.37
C VAL A 291 19.32 6.20 -4.54
N LYS A 292 19.10 7.44 -4.10
CA LYS A 292 20.09 8.52 -4.28
C LYS A 292 20.18 9.40 -3.05
N ILE A 293 21.39 9.62 -2.56
CA ILE A 293 21.65 10.64 -1.54
C ILE A 293 21.56 12.01 -2.21
N GLU A 294 20.63 12.86 -1.76
CA GLU A 294 20.47 14.23 -2.27
C GLU A 294 21.24 15.25 -1.45
N ALA A 295 21.28 15.08 -0.12
CA ALA A 295 22.02 15.97 0.77
C ALA A 295 22.29 15.33 2.15
N ILE A 296 23.31 15.83 2.83
CA ILE A 296 23.64 15.47 4.22
C ILE A 296 23.73 16.77 5.03
N PHE A 297 22.97 16.86 6.12
CA PHE A 297 22.95 18.01 7.02
C PHE A 297 23.44 17.60 8.41
N ARG A 298 24.21 18.49 9.05
CA ARG A 298 24.68 18.29 10.43
C ARG A 298 23.56 18.56 11.44
N PRO A 299 23.52 17.83 12.58
CA PRO A 299 24.48 16.80 12.98
C PRO A 299 24.25 15.43 12.31
N CYS A 300 23.02 15.04 11.99
CA CYS A 300 22.69 13.66 11.56
C CYS A 300 21.39 13.59 10.72
N ARG A 301 21.22 14.46 9.72
CA ARG A 301 20.05 14.41 8.82
C ARG A 301 20.46 14.05 7.40
N LEU A 302 19.83 13.04 6.82
CA LEU A 302 20.02 12.62 5.44
C LEU A 302 18.80 13.00 4.61
N LEU A 303 19.03 13.47 3.40
CA LEU A 303 18.00 13.64 2.38
C LEU A 303 18.23 12.58 1.30
N LEU A 304 17.22 11.75 1.08
CA LEU A 304 17.33 10.55 0.23
C LEU A 304 16.17 10.52 -0.76
N SER A 305 16.47 10.26 -2.03
CA SER A 305 15.47 9.91 -3.03
C SER A 305 15.38 8.40 -3.16
N VAL A 306 14.20 7.82 -3.02
CA VAL A 306 13.95 6.37 -3.18
C VAL A 306 12.72 6.14 -4.04
N LEU A 307 12.59 4.96 -4.64
CA LEU A 307 11.38 4.54 -5.34
C LEU A 307 10.17 4.51 -4.38
N VAL A 308 8.98 4.83 -4.89
CA VAL A 308 7.72 4.85 -4.11
C VAL A 308 7.44 3.49 -3.47
N GLU A 309 7.68 2.39 -4.18
CA GLU A 309 7.51 1.03 -3.68
C GLU A 309 8.50 0.69 -2.55
N VAL A 310 9.72 1.22 -2.57
CA VAL A 310 10.68 1.07 -1.46
C VAL A 310 10.19 1.85 -0.26
N TRP A 311 9.74 3.09 -0.48
CA TRP A 311 9.21 3.93 0.59
C TRP A 311 8.06 3.27 1.32
N THR A 312 7.07 2.71 0.60
CA THR A 312 5.92 2.09 1.25
C THR A 312 6.30 0.84 2.06
N MET A 313 7.36 0.12 1.68
CA MET A 313 7.85 -1.06 2.40
C MET A 313 8.81 -0.79 3.57
N LEU A 314 9.32 0.44 3.74
CA LEU A 314 10.16 0.78 4.90
C LEU A 314 9.38 0.60 6.23
N PRO A 315 10.03 0.24 7.35
CA PRO A 315 9.33 0.17 8.62
C PRO A 315 8.78 1.54 9.03
N LEU A 316 7.72 1.52 9.83
CA LEU A 316 7.17 2.75 10.41
C LEU A 316 8.14 3.25 11.49
N ASN A 317 8.91 4.27 11.14
CA ASN A 317 9.86 4.92 12.03
C ASN A 317 9.63 6.43 12.02
N GLN A 318 9.54 7.05 13.19
CA GLN A 318 9.40 8.50 13.34
C GLN A 318 10.57 9.29 12.74
N ASN A 319 11.71 8.63 12.57
CA ASN A 319 12.89 9.17 11.95
C ASN A 319 12.79 9.26 10.42
N TYR A 320 11.74 8.69 9.81
CA TYR A 320 11.48 8.77 8.38
C TYR A 320 10.39 9.80 8.08
N VAL A 321 10.77 10.92 7.48
CA VAL A 321 9.87 12.01 7.14
C VAL A 321 9.76 12.15 5.63
N LEU A 322 8.56 11.98 5.08
CA LEU A 322 8.29 12.28 3.68
C LEU A 322 8.36 13.79 3.45
N ILE A 323 9.22 14.23 2.54
CA ILE A 323 9.34 15.64 2.14
C ILE A 323 8.49 15.91 0.90
N GLY A 324 8.46 15.00 -0.06
CA GLY A 324 7.64 15.15 -1.25
C GLY A 324 7.90 14.10 -2.32
N ARG A 325 7.14 14.16 -3.41
CA ARG A 325 7.39 13.37 -4.63
C ARG A 325 8.46 14.05 -5.48
N VAL A 326 9.34 13.25 -6.07
CA VAL A 326 10.38 13.71 -7.00
C VAL A 326 9.83 13.49 -8.42
N THR A 327 9.33 14.56 -9.03
CA THR A 327 8.67 14.51 -10.36
C THR A 327 9.60 14.83 -11.52
N SER A 328 10.85 15.21 -11.26
CA SER A 328 11.86 15.47 -12.28
C SER A 328 13.21 14.88 -11.91
N HIS A 329 13.99 14.52 -12.93
CA HIS A 329 15.43 14.35 -12.75
C HIS A 329 16.00 15.74 -12.51
N ASN A 330 16.30 16.08 -11.26
CA ASN A 330 17.15 17.22 -10.96
C ASN A 330 18.55 16.90 -11.51
N THR A 331 18.77 17.15 -12.79
CA THR A 331 20.10 17.21 -13.40
C THR A 331 20.79 18.42 -12.81
N PHE A 332 21.46 18.24 -11.67
CA PHE A 332 22.50 19.16 -11.22
C PHE A 332 23.71 19.01 -12.15
N GLY A 333 23.57 19.60 -13.33
CA GLY A 333 24.55 19.60 -14.39
C GLY A 333 24.63 20.99 -15.01
N GLN A 334 24.90 22.01 -14.18
CA GLN A 334 25.64 23.22 -14.53
C GLN A 334 25.84 24.05 -13.27
N THR A 335 27.10 24.38 -13.01
CA THR A 335 27.64 25.29 -11.98
C THR A 335 26.63 26.27 -11.38
N VAL A 336 26.27 26.06 -10.11
CA VAL A 336 25.61 27.09 -9.30
C VAL A 336 26.69 28.12 -8.92
N PRO A 337 26.51 29.42 -9.21
CA PRO A 337 27.48 30.42 -8.81
C PRO A 337 27.49 30.53 -7.28
N TYR A 338 28.70 30.39 -6.71
CA TYR A 338 28.98 30.66 -5.31
C TYR A 338 28.51 32.07 -4.95
N ARG A 339 27.44 32.20 -4.14
CA ARG A 339 27.10 33.45 -3.46
C ARG A 339 27.61 33.38 -2.04
N ALA A 340 28.67 34.13 -1.77
CA ALA A 340 29.13 34.41 -0.41
C ALA A 340 28.01 35.11 0.37
N ALA A 341 27.74 34.64 1.59
CA ALA A 341 26.84 35.29 2.51
C ALA A 341 27.40 36.67 2.91
N SER A 342 26.75 37.74 2.48
CA SER A 342 26.99 39.07 3.03
C SER A 342 26.25 39.19 4.36
N MET A 343 27.03 39.31 5.43
CA MET A 343 26.54 39.71 6.76
C MET A 343 25.80 41.05 6.66
N ILE A 344 24.57 41.08 7.15
CA ILE A 344 23.89 42.33 7.51
C ILE A 344 24.24 42.57 9.00
N ARG A 345 24.86 43.72 9.26
CA ARG A 345 25.10 44.25 10.61
C ARG A 345 23.82 44.79 11.21
#